data_AF-A0A4Y2EEB3-F1
#
_entry.id   AF-A0A4Y2EEB3-F1
#
_cell.length_a   1.000
_cell.length_b   1.000
_cell.length_c   1.000
_cell.angle_alpha   90.00
_cell.angle_beta   90.00
_cell.angle_gamma   90.00
#
_symmetry.space_group_name_H-M   'P 1'
#
loop_
_entity.id
_entity.type
_entity.pdbx_description
1 polymer ?
#
loop_
_entity_poly.entity_id
_entity_poly.type
_entity_poly.pdbx_seq_one_letter_code
_entity_poly.pdbx_strand_id
1 'polypeptide(L)'
;MVPEIFSDWLAKWDRQLKRIILLLVDNCISHAIDLNLKNIKIVSLPTTSLIQPCDQGITRAPKSRYRIDMRWNIINVMDAGLDGTGTLRASEIAKKVSFLEALHFVKKAWDEVSDVTIRNCFRHGGFIRTKQEDNPDVTEKPADLSDDDYEAWINFDVNLETAEKLQKNQSVKYG
;
A
#
# COMPACT_ATOMS: atom_id res chain seq x y z
N MET A 1 -2.46 -12.40 -1.88
CA MET A 1 -1.42 -13.38 -1.52
C MET A 1 -2.11 -14.69 -1.16
N VAL A 2 -1.60 -15.84 -1.62
CA VAL A 2 -2.17 -17.15 -1.24
C VAL A 2 -1.67 -17.58 0.14
N PRO A 3 -2.45 -18.35 0.93
CA PRO A 3 -2.08 -18.75 2.30
C PRO A 3 -0.70 -19.40 2.40
N GLU A 4 -0.30 -20.19 1.41
CA GLU A 4 0.96 -20.93 1.40
C GLU A 4 2.16 -19.99 1.38
N ILE A 5 2.11 -18.96 0.51
CA ILE A 5 3.16 -17.94 0.41
C ILE A 5 3.23 -17.14 1.71
N PHE A 6 2.07 -16.78 2.28
CA PHE A 6 2.04 -16.06 3.56
C PHE A 6 2.66 -16.89 4.69
N SER A 7 2.35 -18.19 4.73
CA SER A 7 2.88 -19.13 5.72
C SER A 7 4.39 -19.25 5.65
N ASP A 8 4.91 -19.47 4.44
CA ASP A 8 6.35 -19.60 4.20
C ASP A 8 7.10 -18.33 4.59
N TRP A 9 6.53 -17.17 4.25
CA TRP A 9 7.08 -15.88 4.62
C TRP A 9 7.10 -15.68 6.14
N LEU A 10 5.99 -15.96 6.83
CA LEU A 10 5.90 -15.86 8.29
C LEU A 10 6.89 -16.80 9.00
N ALA A 11 6.98 -18.05 8.57
CA ALA A 11 7.89 -19.02 9.17
C ALA A 11 9.36 -18.61 9.00
N LYS A 12 9.72 -18.03 7.84
CA LYS A 12 11.07 -17.48 7.61
C LYS A 12 11.33 -16.28 8.51
N TRP A 13 10.38 -15.36 8.63
CA TRP A 13 10.52 -14.17 9.45
C TRP A 13 10.63 -14.51 10.94
N ASP A 14 9.79 -15.44 11.43
CA ASP A 14 9.81 -15.91 12.83
C ASP A 14 11.20 -16.40 13.26
N ARG A 15 11.89 -17.14 12.39
CA ARG A 15 13.25 -17.64 12.65
C ARG A 15 14.32 -16.54 12.71
N GLN A 16 14.08 -15.40 12.06
CA GLN A 16 15.03 -14.28 12.03
C GLN A 16 14.89 -13.36 13.25
N LEU A 17 13.74 -13.40 13.94
CA LEU A 17 13.46 -12.54 15.07
C LEU A 17 14.19 -13.02 16.34
N LYS A 18 14.81 -12.07 17.03
CA LYS A 18 15.43 -12.27 18.35
C LYS A 18 14.54 -11.77 19.51
N ARG A 19 13.28 -11.48 19.21
CA ARG A 19 12.29 -10.93 20.15
C ARG A 19 10.89 -11.39 19.77
N ILE A 20 9.99 -11.39 20.75
CA ILE A 20 8.57 -11.62 20.49
C ILE A 20 7.93 -10.32 19.97
N ILE A 21 7.19 -10.41 18.87
CA ILE A 21 6.44 -9.30 18.28
C ILE A 21 4.95 -9.65 18.15
N LEU A 22 4.12 -8.62 18.07
CA LEU A 22 2.72 -8.73 17.69
C LEU A 22 2.58 -8.27 16.23
N LEU A 23 2.04 -9.14 15.37
CA LEU A 23 1.71 -8.82 13.99
C LEU A 23 0.20 -8.61 13.86
N LEU A 24 -0.18 -7.39 13.52
CA LEU A 24 -1.57 -7.03 13.23
C LEU A 24 -1.84 -7.27 11.75
N VAL A 25 -2.88 -8.03 11.43
CA VAL A 25 -3.30 -8.32 10.05
C VAL A 25 -4.76 -7.95 9.85
N ASP A 26 -5.14 -7.63 8.63
CA ASP A 26 -6.55 -7.49 8.27
C ASP A 26 -7.26 -8.85 8.32
N ASN A 27 -8.59 -8.83 8.44
CA ASN A 27 -9.39 -10.05 8.45
C ASN A 27 -9.59 -10.59 7.02
N CYS A 28 -8.52 -11.14 6.45
CA CYS A 28 -8.51 -11.76 5.13
C CYS A 28 -8.40 -13.29 5.22
N ILE A 29 -9.05 -14.02 4.31
CA ILE A 29 -9.02 -15.49 4.24
C ILE A 29 -7.59 -16.01 4.09
N SER A 30 -6.71 -15.27 3.39
CA SER A 30 -5.30 -15.63 3.26
C SER A 30 -4.51 -15.60 4.57
N HIS A 31 -5.09 -15.06 5.65
CA HIS A 31 -4.48 -14.98 6.98
C HIS A 31 -5.07 -16.01 7.96
N ALA A 32 -6.07 -16.79 7.54
CA ALA A 32 -6.62 -17.90 8.31
C ALA A 32 -5.68 -19.12 8.25
N ILE A 33 -4.57 -19.03 8.96
CA ILE A 33 -3.51 -20.05 8.95
C ILE A 33 -3.20 -20.50 10.37
N ASP A 34 -3.10 -21.81 10.55
CA ASP A 34 -2.65 -22.41 11.80
C ASP A 34 -1.13 -22.70 11.72
N LEU A 35 -0.33 -21.78 12.27
CA LEU A 35 1.13 -21.93 12.37
C LEU A 35 1.57 -21.79 13.81
N ASN A 36 2.44 -22.71 14.25
CA ASN A 36 3.07 -22.63 15.56
C ASN A 36 4.34 -21.76 15.49
N LEU A 37 4.16 -20.44 15.59
CA LEU A 37 5.23 -19.44 15.57
C LEU A 37 5.74 -19.15 16.99
N LYS A 38 7.06 -19.01 17.17
CA LYS A 38 7.66 -18.81 18.50
C LYS A 38 7.80 -17.34 18.87
N ASN A 39 8.11 -16.51 17.88
CA ASN A 39 8.45 -15.10 18.02
C ASN A 39 7.35 -14.17 17.49
N ILE A 40 6.44 -14.65 16.64
CA ILE A 40 5.36 -13.84 16.08
C ILE A 40 4.03 -14.27 16.68
N LYS A 41 3.31 -13.33 17.30
CA LYS A 41 1.90 -13.49 17.68
C LYS A 41 1.05 -12.75 16.66
N ILE A 42 0.14 -13.43 16.01
CA ILE A 42 -0.74 -12.83 15.00
C ILE A 42 -2.06 -12.42 15.65
N VAL A 43 -2.52 -11.21 15.36
CA VAL A 43 -3.85 -10.72 15.77
C VAL A 43 -4.56 -10.17 14.54
N SER A 44 -5.70 -10.76 14.21
CA SER A 44 -6.58 -10.24 13.18
C SER A 44 -7.38 -9.05 13.70
N LEU A 45 -7.32 -7.94 12.97
CA LEU A 45 -8.10 -6.75 13.25
C LEU A 45 -9.54 -6.94 12.74
N PRO A 46 -10.53 -6.28 13.37
CA PRO A 46 -11.88 -6.23 12.83
C PRO A 46 -11.88 -5.63 11.42
N THR A 47 -12.88 -5.97 10.60
CA THR A 47 -13.02 -5.51 9.21
C THR A 47 -13.39 -4.03 9.08
N THR A 48 -13.51 -3.31 10.19
CA THR A 48 -13.83 -1.88 10.18
C THR A 48 -12.56 -1.08 9.88
N SER A 49 -12.52 -0.44 8.71
CA SER A 49 -11.40 0.45 8.29
C SER A 49 -11.05 1.53 9.32
N LEU A 50 -12.00 1.91 10.19
CA LEU A 50 -11.78 2.83 11.31
C LEU A 50 -10.66 2.40 12.27
N ILE A 51 -10.42 1.10 12.41
CA ILE A 51 -9.44 0.57 13.38
C ILE A 51 -8.13 0.18 12.69
N GLN A 52 -8.16 -0.10 11.38
CA GLN A 52 -7.00 -0.65 10.68
C GLN A 52 -5.98 0.45 10.35
N PRO A 53 -4.77 0.46 10.95
CA PRO A 53 -3.79 1.54 10.72
C PRO A 53 -3.40 1.70 9.24
N CYS A 54 -3.41 0.60 8.48
CA CYS A 54 -3.21 0.63 7.02
C CYS A 54 -4.23 1.51 6.30
N ASP A 55 -5.49 1.41 6.70
CA ASP A 55 -6.61 2.20 6.18
C ASP A 55 -6.65 3.62 6.75
N GLN A 56 -5.97 3.87 7.88
CA GLN A 56 -5.83 5.20 8.50
C GLN A 56 -4.76 6.09 7.85
N GLY A 57 -4.12 5.62 6.76
CA GLY A 57 -3.25 6.45 5.95
C GLY A 57 -1.91 5.81 5.55
N ILE A 58 -1.49 4.71 6.18
CA ILE A 58 -0.21 4.06 5.86
C ILE A 58 -0.19 3.57 4.40
N THR A 59 -1.31 3.05 3.88
CA THR A 59 -1.40 2.67 2.46
C THR A 59 -1.55 3.89 1.55
N ARG A 60 -2.27 4.91 2.02
CA ARG A 60 -2.60 6.10 1.24
C ARG A 60 -1.40 7.00 0.98
N ALA A 61 -0.54 7.20 1.99
CA ALA A 61 0.65 8.06 1.91
C ALA A 61 1.60 7.69 0.76
N PRO A 62 2.11 6.44 0.67
CA PRO A 62 2.99 6.05 -0.44
C PRO A 62 2.25 6.04 -1.79
N LYS A 63 0.94 5.74 -1.83
CA LYS A 63 0.15 5.85 -3.07
C LYS A 63 0.13 7.27 -3.61
N SER A 64 -0.13 8.26 -2.75
CA SER A 64 -0.13 9.66 -3.17
C SER A 64 1.24 10.07 -3.71
N ARG A 65 2.30 9.73 -2.98
CA ARG A 65 3.66 10.09 -3.37
C ARG A 65 4.10 9.44 -4.67
N TYR A 66 3.82 8.14 -4.85
CA TYR A 66 4.04 7.43 -6.11
C TYR A 66 3.36 8.13 -7.29
N ARG A 67 2.08 8.51 -7.11
CA ARG A 67 1.29 9.13 -8.18
C ARG A 67 1.79 10.54 -8.53
N ILE A 68 2.29 11.30 -7.54
CA ILE A 68 2.94 12.60 -7.75
C ILE A 68 4.24 12.43 -8.54
N ASP A 69 5.08 11.47 -8.16
CA ASP A 69 6.33 11.18 -8.89
C ASP A 69 6.08 10.75 -10.33
N MET A 70 5.06 9.91 -10.55
CA MET A 70 4.66 9.49 -11.88
C MET A 70 4.18 10.68 -12.74
N ARG A 71 3.44 11.63 -12.14
CA ARG A 71 3.04 12.87 -12.80
C ARG A 71 4.25 13.72 -13.19
N TRP A 72 5.19 13.94 -12.28
CA TRP A 72 6.41 14.70 -12.56
C TRP A 72 7.26 14.04 -13.64
N ASN A 73 7.37 12.72 -13.64
CA ASN A 73 8.04 11.99 -14.70
C ASN A 73 7.40 12.26 -16.08
N ILE A 74 6.07 12.25 -16.17
CA ILE A 74 5.37 12.58 -17.43
C ILE A 74 5.68 14.01 -17.87
N ILE A 75 5.59 14.98 -16.97
CA ILE A 75 5.87 16.40 -17.28
C ILE A 75 7.31 16.55 -17.78
N ASN A 76 8.28 15.98 -17.08
CA ASN A 76 9.69 16.07 -17.45
C ASN A 76 9.97 15.43 -18.83
N VAL A 77 9.33 14.31 -19.15
CA VAL A 77 9.47 13.65 -20.47
C VAL A 77 8.81 14.49 -21.56
N MET A 78 7.66 15.11 -21.28
CA MET A 78 7.02 16.03 -22.22
C MET A 78 7.91 17.24 -22.51
N ASP A 79 8.41 17.89 -21.46
CA ASP A 79 9.24 19.09 -21.58
C ASP A 79 10.54 18.81 -22.35
N ALA A 80 11.17 17.65 -22.12
CA ALA A 80 12.36 17.21 -22.84
C ALA A 80 12.08 16.81 -24.31
N GLY A 81 10.84 16.42 -24.64
CA GLY A 81 10.42 15.98 -25.98
C GLY A 81 10.00 17.12 -26.91
N LEU A 82 9.95 18.37 -26.43
CA LEU A 82 9.52 19.55 -27.18
C LEU A 82 10.47 19.93 -28.34
N ASP A 83 11.68 19.36 -28.39
CA ASP A 83 12.74 19.76 -29.32
C ASP A 83 12.79 18.99 -30.66
N GLY A 84 11.89 18.03 -30.95
CA GLY A 84 12.08 17.30 -32.23
C GLY A 84 11.02 16.40 -32.84
N THR A 85 10.08 15.77 -32.12
CA THR A 85 9.15 14.83 -32.78
C THR A 85 7.84 14.68 -32.01
N GLY A 86 6.76 15.31 -32.49
CA GLY A 86 5.37 15.00 -32.14
C GLY A 86 4.96 15.11 -30.66
N THR A 87 3.82 15.75 -30.39
CA THR A 87 3.29 15.85 -29.02
C THR A 87 2.87 14.46 -28.51
N LEU A 88 3.73 13.80 -27.72
CA LEU A 88 3.37 12.55 -27.03
C LEU A 88 2.25 12.83 -26.02
N ARG A 89 1.20 12.00 -26.01
CA ARG A 89 0.14 12.11 -25.01
C ARG A 89 0.63 11.59 -23.66
N ALA A 90 0.17 12.17 -22.56
CA ALA A 90 0.50 11.73 -21.19
C ALA A 90 0.28 10.22 -20.99
N SER A 91 -0.79 9.69 -21.58
CA SER A 91 -1.11 8.26 -21.50
C SER A 91 -0.12 7.36 -22.23
N GLU A 92 0.57 7.84 -23.26
CA GLU A 92 1.60 7.09 -23.98
C GLU A 92 2.90 7.04 -23.19
N ILE A 93 3.25 8.13 -22.50
CA ILE A 93 4.40 8.20 -21.61
C ILE A 93 4.16 7.32 -20.38
N ALA A 94 2.98 7.40 -19.76
CA ALA A 94 2.61 6.57 -18.62
C ALA A 94 2.73 5.06 -18.92
N LYS A 95 2.36 4.63 -20.14
CA LYS A 95 2.46 3.23 -20.58
C LYS A 95 3.90 2.76 -20.82
N LYS A 96 4.85 3.68 -20.99
CA LYS A 96 6.26 3.37 -21.23
C LYS A 96 7.07 3.22 -19.94
N VAL A 97 6.47 3.55 -18.78
CA VAL A 97 7.11 3.33 -17.48
C VAL A 97 7.42 1.83 -17.33
N SER A 98 8.70 1.51 -17.26
CA SER A 98 9.18 0.16 -17.07
C SER A 98 8.88 -0.34 -15.66
N PHE A 99 8.87 -1.66 -15.48
CA PHE A 99 8.70 -2.27 -14.16
C PHE A 99 9.80 -1.81 -13.17
N LEU A 100 11.04 -1.63 -13.64
CA LEU A 100 12.14 -1.15 -12.82
C LEU A 100 11.92 0.29 -12.34
N GLU A 101 11.46 1.19 -13.22
CA GLU A 101 11.09 2.56 -12.84
C GLU A 101 9.94 2.57 -11.84
N ALA A 102 8.91 1.74 -12.07
CA ALA A 102 7.80 1.60 -11.13
C ALA A 102 8.28 1.14 -9.74
N LEU A 103 9.21 0.18 -9.68
CA LEU A 103 9.82 -0.26 -8.41
C LEU A 103 10.60 0.87 -7.72
N HIS A 104 11.35 1.67 -8.48
CA HIS A 104 12.05 2.83 -7.93
C HIS A 104 11.07 3.87 -7.38
N PHE A 105 9.96 4.15 -8.09
CA PHE A 105 8.92 5.05 -7.59
C PHE A 105 8.27 4.53 -6.31
N VAL A 106 7.94 3.24 -6.23
CA VAL A 106 7.36 2.65 -5.02
C VAL A 106 8.35 2.73 -3.85
N LYS A 107 9.62 2.41 -4.10
CA LYS A 107 10.67 2.51 -3.07
C LYS A 107 10.81 3.94 -2.57
N LYS A 108 10.94 4.90 -3.48
CA LYS A 108 11.08 6.33 -3.14
C LYS A 108 9.87 6.81 -2.34
N ALA A 109 8.66 6.50 -2.83
CA ALA A 109 7.42 6.86 -2.17
C ALA A 109 7.31 6.28 -0.76
N TRP A 110 7.79 5.06 -0.52
CA TRP A 110 7.82 4.46 0.82
C TRP A 110 8.87 5.10 1.73
N ASP A 111 10.07 5.36 1.22
CA ASP A 111 11.16 5.97 1.98
C ASP A 111 10.83 7.40 2.43
N GLU A 112 9.91 8.08 1.71
CA GLU A 112 9.43 9.42 2.04
C GLU A 112 8.31 9.43 3.10
N VAL A 113 7.66 8.29 3.38
CA VAL A 113 6.65 8.20 4.43
C VAL A 113 7.31 8.39 5.79
N SER A 114 6.97 9.49 6.47
CA SER A 114 7.52 9.77 7.79
C SER A 114 7.06 8.78 8.87
N ASP A 115 7.90 8.60 9.88
CA ASP A 115 7.57 7.87 11.10
C ASP A 115 6.42 8.54 11.88
N VAL A 116 6.29 9.87 11.78
CA VAL A 116 5.17 10.65 12.35
C VAL A 116 3.85 10.24 11.70
N THR A 117 3.80 10.10 10.36
CA THR A 117 2.61 9.64 9.64
C THR A 117 2.19 8.25 10.10
N ILE A 118 3.14 7.32 10.24
CA ILE A 118 2.86 5.97 10.74
C ILE A 118 2.30 6.04 12.16
N ARG A 119 2.93 6.77 13.09
CA ARG A 119 2.42 6.93 14.45
C ARG A 119 1.02 7.55 14.49
N ASN A 120 0.77 8.56 13.68
CA ASN A 120 -0.54 9.18 13.56
C ASN A 120 -1.60 8.17 13.08
N CYS A 121 -1.31 7.32 12.10
CA CYS A 121 -2.24 6.28 11.64
C CYS A 121 -2.58 5.28 12.76
N PHE A 122 -1.58 4.82 13.51
CA PHE A 122 -1.81 3.94 14.67
C PHE A 122 -2.60 4.63 15.80
N ARG A 123 -2.39 5.93 16.00
CA ARG A 123 -3.15 6.74 16.96
C ARG A 123 -4.61 6.87 16.55
N HIS A 124 -4.89 7.15 15.28
CA HIS A 124 -6.25 7.20 14.73
C HIS A 124 -6.96 5.84 14.84
N GLY A 125 -6.24 4.74 14.62
CA GLY A 125 -6.76 3.38 14.85
C GLY A 125 -6.93 3.00 16.34
N GLY A 126 -6.63 3.90 17.28
CA GLY A 126 -6.84 3.70 18.72
C GLY A 126 -5.73 2.95 19.47
N PHE A 127 -4.58 2.70 18.83
CA PHE A 127 -3.47 1.96 19.46
C PHE A 127 -2.60 2.81 20.38
N ILE A 128 -2.61 4.14 20.17
CA ILE A 128 -1.78 5.09 20.91
C ILE A 128 -2.71 6.12 21.57
N ARG A 129 -2.55 6.35 22.89
CA ARG A 129 -3.41 7.27 23.67
C ARG A 129 -2.87 8.69 23.79
N THR A 130 -1.70 8.97 23.22
CA THR A 130 -1.08 10.31 23.26
C THR A 130 -1.74 11.24 22.24
N LYS A 131 -1.63 12.56 22.44
CA LYS A 131 -2.14 13.56 21.48
C LYS A 131 -1.46 13.40 20.12
N GLN A 132 -2.16 13.80 19.06
CA GLN A 132 -1.63 13.85 17.70
C GLN A 132 -0.35 14.68 17.66
N GLU A 133 0.61 14.21 16.86
CA GLU A 133 1.83 14.95 16.61
C GLU A 133 1.61 15.87 15.42
N ASP A 134 1.87 17.17 15.62
CA ASP A 134 1.83 18.20 14.58
C ASP A 134 3.08 18.08 13.71
N ASN A 135 3.04 17.15 12.76
CA ASN A 135 3.81 17.18 11.52
C ASN A 135 3.29 16.06 10.59
N PRO A 136 2.06 16.15 10.06
CA PRO A 136 1.65 15.19 9.06
C PRO A 136 2.47 15.48 7.80
N ASP A 137 3.17 14.47 7.30
CA ASP A 137 3.58 14.40 5.90
C ASP A 137 2.29 14.34 5.07
N VAL A 138 1.61 15.49 4.98
CA VAL A 138 0.49 15.70 4.09
C VAL A 138 1.18 15.87 2.75
N THR A 139 1.12 14.82 1.94
CA THR A 139 1.28 15.01 0.52
C THR A 139 0.17 15.96 0.10
N GLU A 140 0.50 17.25 0.03
CA GLU A 140 -0.48 18.30 -0.25
C GLU A 140 -1.12 17.97 -1.58
N LYS A 141 -2.45 17.91 -1.56
CA LYS A 141 -3.22 17.83 -2.79
C LYS A 141 -2.76 18.99 -3.68
N PRO A 142 -2.44 18.75 -4.96
CA PRO A 142 -2.09 19.82 -5.88
C PRO A 142 -3.19 20.89 -5.89
N ALA A 143 -2.79 22.16 -5.80
CA ALA A 143 -3.72 23.28 -5.64
C ALA A 143 -4.72 23.44 -6.81
N ASP A 144 -4.37 22.87 -7.97
CA ASP A 144 -5.15 22.87 -9.20
C ASP A 144 -6.19 21.74 -9.28
N LEU A 145 -6.20 20.80 -8.33
CA LEU A 145 -7.14 19.68 -8.28
C LEU A 145 -8.24 19.94 -7.25
N SER A 146 -9.49 19.61 -7.60
CA SER A 146 -10.57 19.53 -6.62
C SER A 146 -10.31 18.37 -5.65
N ASP A 147 -10.93 18.40 -4.46
CA ASP A 147 -10.81 17.28 -3.51
C ASP A 147 -11.37 16.00 -4.12
N ASP A 148 -12.51 16.09 -4.81
CA ASP A 148 -13.15 14.95 -5.47
C ASP A 148 -12.26 14.33 -6.56
N ASP A 149 -11.63 15.16 -7.40
CA ASP A 149 -10.73 14.68 -8.46
C ASP A 149 -9.46 14.04 -7.88
N TYR A 150 -8.94 14.60 -6.79
CA TYR A 150 -7.81 14.02 -6.09
C TYR A 150 -8.15 12.67 -5.46
N GLU A 151 -9.30 12.57 -4.78
CA GLU A 151 -9.77 11.30 -4.22
C GLU A 151 -10.00 10.25 -5.31
N ALA A 152 -10.62 10.63 -6.42
CA ALA A 152 -10.84 9.74 -7.56
C ALA A 152 -9.49 9.26 -8.15
N TRP A 153 -8.51 10.15 -8.22
CA TRP A 153 -7.18 9.80 -8.72
C TRP A 153 -6.40 8.89 -7.77
N ILE A 154 -6.39 9.17 -6.47
CA ILE A 154 -5.74 8.33 -5.45
C ILE A 154 -6.33 6.92 -5.44
N ASN A 155 -7.66 6.83 -5.54
CA ASN A 155 -8.40 5.58 -5.43
C ASN A 155 -8.70 4.92 -6.80
N PHE A 156 -8.06 5.37 -7.88
CA PHE A 156 -8.29 4.81 -9.21
C PHE A 156 -8.04 3.29 -9.29
N ASP A 157 -7.14 2.77 -8.45
CA ASP A 157 -6.78 1.36 -8.39
C ASP A 157 -7.64 0.55 -7.39
N VAL A 158 -8.63 1.16 -6.72
CA VAL A 158 -9.42 0.48 -5.67
C VAL A 158 -10.19 -0.73 -6.19
N ASN A 159 -10.59 -0.70 -7.47
CA ASN A 159 -11.33 -1.78 -8.13
C ASN A 159 -10.44 -2.68 -9.00
N LEU A 160 -9.13 -2.49 -8.97
CA LEU A 160 -8.21 -3.35 -9.71
C LEU A 160 -8.16 -4.73 -9.03
N GLU A 161 -8.47 -5.80 -9.77
CA GLU A 161 -8.42 -7.15 -9.21
C GLU A 161 -6.97 -7.49 -8.81
N THR A 162 -6.76 -7.73 -7.52
CA THR A 162 -5.42 -8.00 -6.95
C THR A 162 -5.09 -9.50 -6.85
N ALA A 163 -6.05 -10.38 -7.16
CA ALA A 163 -5.87 -11.80 -7.39
C ALA A 163 -7.06 -12.40 -8.16
N GLU A 164 -6.80 -13.25 -9.16
CA GLU A 164 -7.84 -14.05 -9.81
C GLU A 164 -8.56 -14.91 -8.76
N LYS A 165 -9.90 -14.86 -8.75
CA LYS A 165 -10.71 -15.78 -7.93
C LYS A 165 -10.48 -17.20 -8.42
N LEU A 166 -9.80 -18.02 -7.63
CA LEU A 166 -9.83 -19.47 -7.82
C LEU A 166 -11.30 -19.92 -7.80
N GLN A 167 -11.81 -20.39 -8.93
CA GLN A 167 -13.16 -20.93 -9.03
C GLN A 167 -13.28 -22.10 -8.05
N LYS A 168 -14.18 -21.98 -7.07
CA LYS A 168 -14.57 -23.07 -6.16
C LYS A 168 -15.29 -24.17 -6.96
N ASN A 169 -14.52 -25.00 -7.65
CA ASN A 169 -14.98 -26.28 -8.17
C ASN A 169 -14.00 -27.37 -7.72
N GLN A 170 -14.04 -27.68 -6.43
CA GLN A 170 -13.89 -29.05 -5.95
C GLN A 170 -14.44 -29.15 -4.53
N SER A 171 -15.65 -29.70 -4.48
CA SER A 171 -16.43 -29.99 -3.30
C SER A 171 -15.63 -30.90 -2.36
N VAL A 172 -15.52 -30.48 -1.11
CA VAL A 172 -15.10 -31.32 0.01
C VAL A 172 -16.08 -32.49 0.14
N LYS A 173 -15.56 -33.72 0.03
CA LYS A 173 -16.13 -34.89 0.68
C LYS A 173 -15.01 -35.68 1.32
N TYR A 174 -14.86 -35.57 2.64
CA TYR A 174 -14.50 -36.72 3.46
C TYR A 174 -15.21 -36.54 4.81
N GLY A 175 -15.93 -37.60 5.19
CA GLY A 175 -16.39 -37.81 6.56
C GLY A 175 -15.32 -38.51 7.39
#